data_AF-A0A3A8TY15-F1
#
_entry.id   AF-A0A3A8TY15-F1
#
_cell.length_a   1.000
_cell.length_b   1.000
_cell.length_c   1.000
_cell.angle_alpha   90.00
_cell.angle_beta   90.00
_cell.angle_gamma   90.00
#
_symmetry.space_group_name_H-M   'P 1'
#
loop_
_entity.id
_entity.type
_entity.pdbx_description
1 polymer ?
#
loop_
_entity_poly.entity_id
_entity_poly.type
_entity_poly.pdbx_seq_one_letter_code
_entity_poly.pdbx_strand_id
1 'polypeptide(L)'
;MVRIPSHIRQKIARYKKTVQELEQESGKVPTDNEIADKMCVSVRLLAELRIQMQGIASLDTPLADDNSLTLSDTIQADFRLEDETIDKMYAEHSKSQLWGIVERFTSDRENSIIKEIFINNRTMAAVAREQGVTIDRIRQIKEKGLRRLRIGKAKRELLEKFDIVEARAYRNSMNKFNEHGFTSTVEYIALRRAELQAEYEKHKGQVEIMLEQKKESVCKCSKIGKNVFS
;
A
#
# COMPACT_ATOMS: atom_id res chain seq x y z
N MET A 1 19.22 -17.79 -5.77
CA MET A 1 18.99 -19.02 -6.56
C MET A 1 17.78 -19.76 -6.02
N VAL A 2 16.72 -19.89 -6.83
CA VAL A 2 15.57 -20.73 -6.46
C VAL A 2 15.87 -22.18 -6.86
N ARG A 3 15.83 -23.11 -5.90
CA ARG A 3 16.12 -24.54 -6.12
C ARG A 3 14.86 -25.23 -6.66
N ILE A 4 14.91 -25.71 -7.90
CA ILE A 4 13.82 -26.51 -8.49
C ILE A 4 13.74 -27.87 -7.76
N PRO A 5 12.55 -28.30 -7.29
CA PRO A 5 12.37 -29.60 -6.65
C PRO A 5 12.83 -30.77 -7.54
N SER A 6 13.31 -31.86 -6.93
CA SER A 6 13.83 -33.04 -7.65
C SER A 6 12.79 -33.69 -8.57
N HIS A 7 11.53 -33.78 -8.12
CA HIS A 7 10.42 -34.34 -8.90
C HIS A 7 10.09 -33.51 -10.15
N ILE A 8 10.22 -32.19 -10.10
CA ILE A 8 10.05 -31.31 -11.26
C ILE A 8 11.20 -31.51 -12.26
N ARG A 9 12.45 -31.62 -11.79
CA ARG A 9 13.60 -31.93 -12.66
C ARG A 9 13.44 -33.26 -13.41
N GLN A 10 12.91 -34.29 -12.76
CA GLN A 10 12.61 -35.56 -13.41
C GLN A 10 11.54 -35.43 -14.49
N LYS A 11 10.48 -34.63 -14.25
CA LYS A 11 9.45 -34.34 -15.26
C LYS A 11 10.02 -33.58 -16.46
N ILE A 12 10.91 -32.61 -16.24
CA ILE A 12 11.61 -31.88 -17.30
C ILE A 12 12.47 -32.80 -18.16
N ALA A 13 13.21 -33.73 -17.53
CA ALA A 13 14.02 -34.70 -18.25
C ALA A 13 13.16 -35.65 -19.11
N ARG A 14 12.03 -36.12 -18.57
CA ARG A 14 11.05 -36.92 -19.33
C ARG A 14 10.46 -36.17 -20.51
N TYR A 15 10.10 -34.90 -20.32
CA TYR A 15 9.61 -34.03 -21.39
C TYR A 15 10.63 -33.89 -22.53
N LYS A 16 11.89 -33.55 -22.21
CA LYS A 16 12.95 -33.42 -23.23
C LYS A 16 13.19 -34.72 -24.01
N LYS A 17 13.17 -35.87 -23.32
CA LYS A 17 13.33 -37.19 -23.95
C LYS A 17 12.17 -37.50 -24.90
N THR A 18 10.94 -37.22 -24.48
CA THR A 18 9.73 -37.49 -25.27
C THR A 18 9.70 -36.62 -26.54
N VAL A 19 10.10 -35.35 -26.43
CA VAL A 19 10.23 -34.45 -27.59
C VAL A 19 11.25 -34.99 -28.59
N GLN A 20 12.45 -35.39 -28.13
CA GLN A 20 13.47 -35.95 -29.02
C GLN A 20 13.02 -37.26 -29.69
N GLU A 21 12.33 -38.13 -28.97
CA GLU A 21 11.79 -39.37 -29.54
C GLU A 21 10.73 -39.07 -30.61
N LEU A 22 9.83 -38.12 -30.35
CA LEU A 22 8.81 -37.72 -31.33
C LEU A 22 9.40 -37.00 -32.54
N GLU A 23 10.44 -36.17 -32.35
CA GLU A 23 11.17 -35.53 -33.46
C GLU A 23 11.86 -36.56 -34.35
N GLN A 24 12.45 -37.60 -33.75
CA GLN A 24 13.08 -38.71 -34.48
C GLN A 24 12.06 -39.57 -35.23
N GLU A 25 10.90 -39.83 -34.62
CA GLU A 25 9.82 -40.64 -35.21
C GLU A 25 9.07 -39.91 -36.33
N SER A 26 8.78 -38.61 -36.15
CA SER A 26 7.93 -37.83 -37.06
C SER A 26 8.70 -36.94 -38.04
N GLY A 27 10.01 -36.75 -37.83
CA GLY A 27 10.86 -35.86 -38.63
C GLY A 27 10.45 -34.39 -38.59
N LYS A 28 9.56 -34.00 -37.65
CA LYS A 28 9.01 -32.66 -37.48
C LYS A 28 8.97 -32.31 -35.99
N VAL A 29 8.83 -31.01 -35.70
CA VAL A 29 8.64 -30.54 -34.33
C VAL A 29 7.27 -31.01 -33.82
N PRO A 30 7.20 -31.79 -32.73
CA PRO A 30 5.96 -32.35 -32.23
C PRO A 30 5.07 -31.28 -31.58
N THR A 31 3.76 -31.44 -31.72
CA THR A 31 2.77 -30.55 -31.13
C THR A 31 2.55 -30.84 -29.65
N ASP A 32 2.07 -29.85 -28.90
CA ASP A 32 1.86 -29.98 -27.45
C ASP A 32 0.85 -31.08 -27.09
N ASN A 33 -0.11 -31.37 -27.97
CA ASN A 33 -1.06 -32.47 -27.80
C ASN A 33 -0.36 -33.83 -27.95
N GLU A 34 0.48 -34.01 -28.96
CA GLU A 34 1.21 -35.26 -29.19
C GLU A 34 2.19 -35.58 -28.04
N ILE A 35 2.85 -34.55 -27.50
CA ILE A 35 3.74 -34.70 -26.35
C ILE A 35 2.93 -35.01 -25.08
N ALA A 36 1.79 -34.36 -24.88
CA ALA A 36 0.90 -34.59 -23.74
C ALA A 36 0.33 -36.02 -23.75
N ASP A 37 -0.09 -36.50 -24.92
CA ASP A 37 -0.60 -37.86 -25.13
C ASP A 37 0.48 -38.91 -24.86
N LYS A 38 1.70 -38.73 -25.39
CA LYS A 38 2.82 -39.66 -25.17
C LYS A 38 3.33 -39.67 -23.74
N MET A 39 3.24 -38.55 -23.02
CA MET A 39 3.57 -38.47 -21.59
C MET A 39 2.40 -38.84 -20.66
N CYS A 40 1.19 -39.07 -21.20
CA CYS A 40 -0.04 -39.28 -20.45
C CYS A 40 -0.33 -38.17 -19.41
N VAL A 41 -0.11 -36.91 -19.80
CA VAL A 41 -0.39 -35.74 -18.96
C VAL A 41 -1.36 -34.80 -19.66
N SER A 42 -2.00 -33.90 -18.91
CA SER A 42 -2.81 -32.86 -19.53
C SER A 42 -1.93 -31.79 -20.19
N VAL A 43 -2.42 -31.22 -21.30
CA VAL A 43 -1.77 -30.09 -22.00
C VAL A 43 -1.54 -28.91 -21.06
N ARG A 44 -2.44 -28.68 -20.10
CA ARG A 44 -2.29 -27.66 -19.05
C ARG A 44 -1.07 -27.92 -18.16
N LEU A 45 -0.85 -29.16 -17.75
CA LEU A 45 0.33 -29.53 -16.95
C LEU A 45 1.62 -29.37 -17.75
N LEU A 46 1.57 -29.56 -19.07
CA LEU A 46 2.69 -29.35 -19.99
C LEU A 46 3.06 -27.85 -20.11
N ALA A 47 2.05 -26.97 -20.14
CA ALA A 47 2.25 -25.52 -20.10
C ALA A 47 2.89 -25.06 -18.78
N GLU A 48 2.42 -25.58 -17.65
CA GLU A 48 3.02 -25.31 -16.33
C GLU A 48 4.48 -25.80 -16.25
N LEU A 49 4.76 -26.98 -16.80
CA LEU A 49 6.11 -27.51 -16.92
C LEU A 49 7.02 -26.61 -17.77
N ARG A 50 6.53 -26.07 -18.90
CA ARG A 50 7.30 -25.13 -19.73
C ARG A 50 7.67 -23.85 -18.98
N ILE A 51 6.75 -23.27 -18.21
CA ILE A 51 7.01 -22.10 -17.37
C ILE A 51 8.11 -22.42 -16.34
N GLN A 52 8.05 -23.61 -15.74
CA GLN A 52 9.08 -24.06 -14.79
C GLN A 52 10.43 -24.37 -15.47
N MET A 53 10.43 -24.76 -16.75
CA MET A 53 11.63 -25.01 -17.55
C MET A 53 12.35 -23.75 -18.01
N GLN A 54 11.61 -22.67 -18.26
CA GLN A 54 12.18 -21.40 -18.71
C GLN A 54 13.18 -20.80 -17.71
N GLY A 55 13.18 -21.28 -16.46
CA GLY A 55 14.13 -20.85 -15.45
C GLY A 55 14.00 -19.35 -15.17
N ILE A 56 14.82 -18.85 -14.25
CA ILE A 56 14.95 -17.41 -14.06
C ILE A 56 15.78 -16.93 -15.25
N ALA A 57 15.14 -16.33 -16.25
CA ALA A 57 15.85 -15.60 -17.30
C ALA A 57 16.64 -14.46 -16.64
N SER A 58 17.87 -14.22 -17.10
CA SER A 58 18.66 -13.11 -16.56
C SER A 58 17.96 -11.81 -16.91
N LEU A 59 17.78 -10.92 -15.92
CA LEU A 59 17.35 -9.55 -16.16
C LEU A 59 18.35 -8.79 -17.04
N ASP A 60 19.59 -9.30 -17.14
CA ASP A 60 20.66 -8.79 -18.01
C ASP A 60 20.58 -9.28 -19.46
N THR A 61 19.51 -9.97 -19.84
CA THR A 61 19.36 -10.45 -21.22
C THR A 61 19.01 -9.26 -22.12
N PRO A 62 19.83 -8.93 -23.13
CA PRO A 62 19.55 -7.83 -24.04
C PRO A 62 18.34 -8.20 -24.93
N LEU A 63 17.40 -7.26 -25.06
CA LEU A 63 16.22 -7.38 -25.93
C LEU A 63 16.50 -6.90 -27.36
N ALA A 64 17.59 -6.15 -27.57
CA ALA A 64 18.01 -5.59 -28.86
C ALA A 64 19.53 -5.76 -29.07
N ASP A 65 19.96 -5.86 -30.33
CA ASP A 65 21.36 -6.10 -30.76
C ASP A 65 22.34 -4.97 -30.36
N ASP A 66 21.82 -3.81 -29.94
CA ASP A 66 22.58 -2.62 -29.55
C ASP A 66 22.89 -2.57 -28.04
N ASN A 67 22.56 -3.61 -27.26
CA ASN A 67 22.77 -3.69 -25.81
C ASN A 67 22.18 -2.51 -25.01
N SER A 68 21.26 -1.72 -25.60
CA SER A 68 20.74 -0.51 -24.95
C SER A 68 19.51 -0.78 -24.09
N LEU A 69 18.79 -1.88 -24.37
CA LEU A 69 17.55 -2.25 -23.70
C LEU A 69 17.64 -3.67 -23.17
N THR A 70 17.56 -3.78 -21.86
CA THR A 70 17.65 -5.05 -21.15
C THR A 70 16.26 -5.47 -20.68
N LEU A 71 16.03 -6.77 -20.48
CA LEU A 71 14.78 -7.27 -19.88
C LEU A 71 14.47 -6.57 -18.54
N SER A 72 15.49 -6.23 -17.76
CA SER A 72 15.37 -5.41 -16.55
C SER A 72 14.72 -4.04 -16.78
N ASP A 73 14.99 -3.38 -17.90
CA ASP A 73 14.57 -2.00 -18.17
C ASP A 73 13.10 -1.92 -18.62
N THR A 74 12.54 -3.05 -19.07
CA THR A 74 11.15 -3.15 -19.53
C THR A 74 10.17 -3.58 -18.44
N ILE A 75 10.68 -4.17 -17.35
CA ILE A 75 9.86 -4.61 -16.22
C ILE A 75 9.64 -3.43 -15.29
N GLN A 76 8.46 -2.82 -15.39
CA GLN A 76 8.02 -1.81 -14.45
C GLN A 76 7.80 -2.48 -13.08
N ALA A 77 8.49 -2.02 -12.04
CA ALA A 77 8.34 -2.59 -10.71
C ALA A 77 6.89 -2.39 -10.22
N ASP A 78 6.21 -3.48 -9.84
CA ASP A 78 4.91 -3.43 -9.15
C ASP A 78 4.96 -2.68 -7.80
N PHE A 79 6.17 -2.37 -7.30
CA PHE A 79 6.41 -1.65 -6.07
C PHE A 79 6.73 -0.18 -6.33
N ARG A 80 5.70 0.66 -6.32
CA ARG A 80 5.83 2.13 -6.37
C ARG A 80 6.23 2.65 -4.98
N LEU A 81 7.53 2.62 -4.68
CA LEU A 81 8.09 3.15 -3.42
C LEU A 81 7.66 4.59 -3.13
N GLU A 82 7.44 5.41 -4.16
CA GLU A 82 7.00 6.80 -4.03
C GLU A 82 5.56 6.91 -3.51
N ASP A 83 4.64 6.08 -3.99
CA ASP A 83 3.25 6.05 -3.49
C ASP A 83 3.20 5.57 -2.03
N GLU A 84 4.00 4.56 -1.66
CA GLU A 84 4.13 4.15 -0.25
C GLU A 84 4.67 5.27 0.65
N THR A 85 5.58 6.09 0.15
CA THR A 85 6.20 7.16 0.96
C THR A 85 5.18 8.28 1.20
N ILE A 86 4.41 8.63 0.18
CA ILE A 86 3.35 9.63 0.28
C ILE A 86 2.21 9.13 1.17
N ASP A 87 1.81 7.87 1.03
CA ASP A 87 0.79 7.24 1.89
C ASP A 87 1.23 7.20 3.34
N LYS A 88 2.49 6.88 3.62
CA LYS A 88 3.08 6.93 4.97
C LYS A 88 3.06 8.36 5.53
N MET A 89 3.49 9.34 4.75
CA MET A 89 3.47 10.76 5.17
C MET A 89 2.04 11.24 5.46
N TYR A 90 1.08 10.87 4.61
CA TYR A 90 -0.32 11.22 4.81
C TYR A 90 -0.92 10.54 6.05
N ALA A 91 -0.59 9.27 6.28
CA ALA A 91 -1.00 8.53 7.48
C ALA A 91 -0.42 9.15 8.77
N GLU A 92 0.86 9.54 8.75
CA GLU A 92 1.50 10.23 9.87
C GLU A 92 0.89 11.61 10.13
N HIS A 93 0.64 12.38 9.07
CA HIS A 93 -0.01 13.68 9.18
C HIS A 93 -1.42 13.56 9.76
N SER A 94 -2.22 12.63 9.22
CA SER A 94 -3.56 12.28 9.70
C SER A 94 -3.55 11.88 11.18
N LYS A 95 -2.59 11.03 11.57
CA LYS A 95 -2.40 10.62 12.97
C LYS A 95 -2.07 11.82 13.86
N SER A 96 -1.14 12.68 13.43
CA SER A 96 -0.78 13.90 14.16
C SER A 96 -1.98 14.82 14.38
N GLN A 97 -2.77 15.06 13.33
CA GLN A 97 -3.99 15.87 13.45
C GLN A 97 -5.01 15.26 14.43
N LEU A 98 -5.23 13.95 14.36
CA LEU A 98 -6.16 13.24 15.24
C LEU A 98 -5.75 13.42 16.70
N TRP A 99 -4.49 13.17 17.01
CA TRP A 99 -3.97 13.27 18.37
C TRP A 99 -3.92 14.70 18.87
N GLY A 100 -3.70 15.69 17.99
CA GLY A 100 -3.84 17.10 18.34
C GLY A 100 -5.26 17.46 18.77
N ILE A 101 -6.28 16.90 18.11
CA ILE A 101 -7.69 17.08 18.54
C ILE A 101 -7.92 16.39 19.88
N VAL A 102 -7.48 15.14 20.04
CA VAL A 102 -7.61 14.41 21.31
C VAL A 102 -7.03 15.23 22.47
N GLU A 103 -5.84 15.80 22.26
CA GLU A 103 -5.14 16.60 23.26
C GLU A 103 -5.85 17.91 23.61
N ARG A 104 -6.42 18.62 22.62
CA ARG A 104 -7.18 19.85 22.89
C ARG A 104 -8.45 19.62 23.68
N PHE A 105 -9.13 18.49 23.48
CA PHE A 105 -10.47 18.27 24.04
C PHE A 105 -10.52 17.34 25.24
N THR A 106 -9.45 16.62 25.55
CA THR A 106 -9.35 15.73 26.73
C THR A 106 -8.40 16.31 27.77
N SER A 107 -8.53 15.89 29.03
CA SER A 107 -7.54 16.22 30.07
C SER A 107 -6.26 15.41 29.90
N ASP A 108 -5.13 15.88 30.44
CA ASP A 108 -3.83 15.19 30.36
C ASP A 108 -3.89 13.73 30.78
N ARG A 109 -4.67 13.44 31.83
CA ARG A 109 -4.88 12.09 32.34
C ARG A 109 -5.71 11.22 31.40
N GLU A 110 -6.75 11.77 30.78
CA GLU A 110 -7.55 11.08 29.77
C GLU A 110 -6.72 10.82 28.51
N ASN A 111 -5.98 11.82 28.05
CA ASN A 111 -5.08 11.75 26.90
C ASN A 111 -4.04 10.65 27.07
N SER A 112 -3.30 10.65 28.19
CA SER A 112 -2.30 9.62 28.49
C SER A 112 -2.89 8.20 28.44
N ILE A 113 -4.03 7.98 29.10
CA ILE A 113 -4.68 6.66 29.11
C ILE A 113 -5.17 6.25 27.72
N ILE A 114 -5.73 7.18 26.94
CA ILE A 114 -6.19 6.91 25.58
C ILE A 114 -4.99 6.58 24.68
N LYS A 115 -3.88 7.32 24.77
CA LYS A 115 -2.65 7.05 24.01
C LYS A 115 -2.07 5.67 24.35
N GLU A 116 -1.96 5.31 25.63
CA GLU A 116 -1.45 3.99 26.03
C GLU A 116 -2.28 2.84 25.46
N ILE A 117 -3.60 3.00 25.40
CA ILE A 117 -4.50 1.94 24.92
C ILE A 117 -4.50 1.86 23.39
N PHE A 118 -4.58 2.99 22.68
CA PHE A 118 -4.81 3.00 21.22
C PHE A 118 -3.53 3.15 20.39
N ILE A 119 -2.45 3.74 20.93
CA ILE A 119 -1.16 3.84 20.24
C ILE A 119 -0.26 2.68 20.64
N ASN A 120 -0.11 2.46 21.94
CA ASN A 120 0.83 1.46 22.47
C ASN A 120 0.19 0.06 22.59
N ASN A 121 -1.10 -0.07 22.24
CA ASN A 121 -1.87 -1.31 22.31
C ASN A 121 -1.79 -1.99 23.70
N ARG A 122 -1.62 -1.22 24.77
CA ARG A 122 -1.53 -1.76 26.13
C ARG A 122 -2.92 -2.15 26.62
N THR A 123 -2.98 -3.25 27.38
CA THR A 123 -4.22 -3.65 28.06
C THR A 123 -4.53 -2.68 29.20
N MET A 124 -5.82 -2.51 29.50
CA MET A 124 -6.23 -1.68 30.64
C MET A 124 -5.66 -2.19 31.97
N ALA A 125 -5.43 -3.49 32.09
CA ALA A 125 -4.79 -4.10 33.26
C ALA A 125 -3.32 -3.66 33.40
N ALA A 126 -2.57 -3.57 32.29
CA ALA A 126 -1.20 -3.09 32.30
C ALA A 126 -1.13 -1.61 32.72
N VAL A 127 -1.97 -0.76 32.12
CA VAL A 127 -2.04 0.67 32.44
C VAL A 127 -2.50 0.90 33.90
N ALA A 128 -3.45 0.10 34.38
CA ALA A 128 -3.93 0.16 35.76
C ALA A 128 -2.81 -0.17 36.77
N ARG A 129 -2.01 -1.19 36.48
CA ARG A 129 -0.86 -1.59 37.30
C ARG A 129 0.20 -0.49 37.38
N GLU A 130 0.53 0.11 36.24
CA GLU A 130 1.52 1.19 36.15
C GLU A 130 1.07 2.46 36.88
N GLN A 131 -0.23 2.78 36.82
CA GLN A 131 -0.81 3.96 37.45
C GLN A 131 -1.24 3.73 38.92
N GLY A 132 -1.07 2.52 39.46
CA GLY A 132 -1.47 2.19 40.83
C GLY A 132 -2.98 2.32 41.09
N VAL A 133 -3.82 2.12 40.07
CA VAL A 133 -5.28 2.25 40.17
C VAL A 133 -5.99 0.98 39.72
N THR A 134 -7.29 0.88 39.98
CA THR A 134 -8.09 -0.27 39.53
C THR A 134 -8.35 -0.22 38.02
N ILE A 135 -8.62 -1.39 37.43
CA ILE A 135 -8.98 -1.52 36.01
C ILE A 135 -10.25 -0.72 35.70
N ASP A 136 -11.25 -0.76 36.59
CA ASP A 136 -12.48 0.01 36.40
C ASP A 136 -12.22 1.52 36.45
N ARG A 137 -11.26 1.98 37.26
CA ARG A 137 -10.86 3.39 37.26
C ARG A 137 -10.28 3.81 35.90
N ILE A 138 -9.43 2.98 35.29
CA ILE A 138 -8.93 3.22 33.93
C ILE A 138 -10.08 3.21 32.91
N ARG A 139 -11.05 2.29 33.06
CA ARG A 139 -12.24 2.22 32.19
C ARG A 139 -13.02 3.51 32.21
N GLN A 140 -13.33 4.01 33.41
CA GLN A 140 -14.10 5.24 33.60
C GLN A 140 -13.39 6.45 32.99
N ILE A 141 -12.07 6.59 33.21
CA ILE A 141 -11.30 7.71 32.65
C ILE A 141 -11.28 7.64 31.12
N LYS A 142 -11.04 6.45 30.55
CA LYS A 142 -11.09 6.21 29.10
C LYS A 142 -12.46 6.59 28.53
N GLU A 143 -13.54 6.07 29.11
CA GLU A 143 -14.91 6.33 28.65
C GLU A 143 -15.28 7.81 28.75
N LYS A 144 -14.83 8.50 29.81
CA LYS A 144 -15.03 9.94 29.97
C LYS A 144 -14.34 10.74 28.87
N GLY A 145 -13.07 10.44 28.57
CA GLY A 145 -12.35 11.07 27.46
C GLY A 145 -13.01 10.80 26.10
N LEU A 146 -13.36 9.54 25.83
CA LEU A 146 -14.06 9.17 24.59
C LEU A 146 -15.44 9.84 24.47
N ARG A 147 -16.16 10.04 25.58
CA ARG A 147 -17.44 10.75 25.59
C ARG A 147 -17.27 12.23 25.23
N ARG A 148 -16.20 12.87 25.69
CA ARG A 148 -15.85 14.26 25.30
C ARG A 148 -15.61 14.38 23.80
N LEU A 149 -14.91 13.42 23.21
CA LEU A 149 -14.63 13.38 21.76
C LEU A 149 -15.88 13.13 20.91
N ARG A 150 -16.92 12.48 21.47
CA ARG A 150 -18.16 12.16 20.76
C ARG A 150 -19.21 13.28 20.74
N ILE A 151 -18.97 14.43 21.37
CA ILE A 151 -19.99 15.49 21.52
C ILE A 151 -19.39 16.87 21.21
N GLY A 152 -20.22 17.80 20.75
CA GLY A 152 -19.87 19.22 20.66
C GLY A 152 -18.82 19.54 19.60
N LYS A 153 -17.89 20.44 19.95
CA LYS A 153 -16.84 20.95 19.05
C LYS A 153 -15.86 19.86 18.63
N ALA A 154 -15.47 18.97 19.55
CA ALA A 154 -14.54 17.87 19.26
C ALA A 154 -15.08 16.94 18.16
N LYS A 155 -16.36 16.55 18.26
CA LYS A 155 -17.00 15.73 17.23
C LYS A 155 -17.02 16.45 15.88
N ARG A 156 -17.39 17.73 15.85
CA ARG A 156 -17.47 18.50 14.59
C ARG A 156 -16.12 18.56 13.90
N GLU A 157 -15.07 18.85 14.66
CA GLU A 157 -13.71 18.94 14.13
C GLU A 157 -13.17 17.57 13.66
N LEU A 158 -13.47 16.50 14.39
CA LEU A 158 -13.16 15.14 13.94
C LEU A 158 -13.89 14.78 12.64
N LEU A 159 -15.17 15.13 12.53
CA LEU A 159 -15.95 14.88 11.32
C LEU A 159 -15.45 15.69 10.13
N GLU A 160 -15.11 16.96 10.34
CA GLU A 160 -14.60 17.86 9.31
C GLU A 160 -13.22 17.43 8.78
N LYS A 161 -12.33 16.98 9.68
CA LYS A 161 -10.96 16.62 9.30
C LYS A 161 -10.80 15.19 8.80
N PHE A 162 -11.60 14.25 9.28
CA PHE A 162 -11.47 12.83 8.96
C PHE A 162 -12.58 12.30 8.08
N ASP A 163 -13.47 13.20 7.61
CA ASP A 163 -14.54 12.92 6.65
C ASP A 163 -15.19 11.56 6.92
N ILE A 164 -15.52 11.31 8.20
CA ILE A 164 -16.33 10.17 8.56
C ILE A 164 -17.72 10.53 8.05
N VAL A 165 -17.95 10.23 6.77
CA VAL A 165 -19.27 10.12 6.15
C VAL A 165 -19.94 8.91 6.80
N GLU A 166 -20.20 9.04 8.10
CA GLU A 166 -20.97 8.11 8.90
C GLU A 166 -22.38 8.14 8.32
N ALA A 167 -23.05 6.98 8.28
CA ALA A 167 -24.35 6.70 7.69
C ALA A 167 -25.51 7.71 7.97
N ARG A 168 -25.29 8.77 8.74
CA ARG A 168 -26.14 9.97 8.90
C ARG A 168 -26.29 10.81 7.63
N ALA A 169 -25.39 10.70 6.65
CA ALA A 169 -25.55 11.32 5.33
C ALA A 169 -26.78 10.77 4.56
N TYR A 170 -27.19 9.53 4.85
CA TYR A 170 -28.36 8.91 4.23
C TYR A 170 -29.66 9.15 4.99
N ARG A 171 -29.64 9.94 6.08
CA ARG A 171 -30.85 10.31 6.83
C ARG A 171 -31.33 11.69 6.37
N ASN A 172 -32.03 11.69 5.24
CA ASN A 172 -32.50 12.92 4.59
C ASN A 172 -33.57 13.64 5.44
N SER A 173 -33.33 14.93 5.71
CA SER A 173 -34.30 15.88 6.24
C SER A 173 -34.25 17.14 5.37
N MET A 174 -35.42 17.73 5.11
CA MET A 174 -35.58 18.92 4.23
C MET A 174 -34.63 20.07 4.60
N ASN A 175 -34.29 20.21 5.88
CA ASN A 175 -33.39 21.28 6.35
C ASN A 175 -31.96 21.13 5.80
N LYS A 176 -31.46 19.91 5.62
CA LYS A 176 -30.10 19.69 5.11
C LYS A 176 -29.99 19.99 3.62
N PHE A 177 -31.07 19.81 2.86
CA PHE A 177 -31.11 20.18 1.44
C PHE A 177 -30.90 21.69 1.25
N ASN A 178 -31.50 22.51 2.12
CA ASN A 178 -31.31 23.96 2.11
C ASN A 178 -29.88 24.35 2.55
N GLU A 179 -29.31 23.66 3.54
CA GLU A 179 -27.92 23.90 4.00
C GLU A 179 -26.87 23.57 2.93
N HIS A 180 -27.13 22.60 2.05
CA HIS A 180 -26.23 22.21 0.95
C HIS A 180 -26.51 22.95 -0.37
N GLY A 181 -27.21 24.09 -0.33
CA GLY A 181 -27.47 24.90 -1.53
C GLY A 181 -28.34 24.21 -2.56
N PHE A 182 -29.34 23.44 -2.11
CA PHE A 182 -30.26 22.64 -2.95
C PHE A 182 -29.58 21.47 -3.70
N THR A 183 -28.39 21.04 -3.29
CA THR A 183 -27.77 19.81 -3.80
C THR A 183 -28.19 18.62 -2.95
N SER A 184 -28.38 17.45 -3.59
CA SER A 184 -28.69 16.24 -2.83
C SER A 184 -27.51 15.87 -1.92
N THR A 185 -27.74 15.25 -0.76
CA THR A 185 -26.64 14.93 0.17
C THR A 185 -25.60 13.99 -0.45
N VAL A 186 -26.01 13.12 -1.38
CA VAL A 186 -25.11 12.24 -2.13
C VAL A 186 -24.23 13.05 -3.09
N GLU A 187 -24.84 13.98 -3.82
CA GLU A 187 -24.14 14.87 -4.76
C GLU A 187 -23.18 15.81 -4.03
N TYR A 188 -23.60 16.37 -2.90
CA TYR A 188 -22.74 17.19 -2.03
C TYR A 188 -21.50 16.42 -1.55
N ILE A 189 -21.66 15.17 -1.10
CA ILE A 189 -20.53 14.34 -0.65
C ILE A 189 -19.63 13.96 -1.82
N ALA A 190 -20.19 13.64 -2.98
CA ALA A 190 -19.42 13.33 -4.17
C ALA A 190 -18.57 14.52 -4.61
N LEU A 191 -19.16 15.72 -4.64
CA LEU A 191 -18.46 16.98 -4.94
C LEU A 191 -17.37 17.25 -3.91
N ARG A 192 -17.67 17.12 -2.61
CA ARG A 192 -16.70 17.37 -1.54
C ARG A 192 -15.51 16.42 -1.59
N ARG A 193 -15.75 15.14 -1.88
CA ARG A 193 -14.68 14.15 -2.08
C ARG A 193 -13.80 14.51 -3.28
N ALA A 194 -14.41 14.93 -4.39
CA ALA A 194 -13.67 15.37 -5.57
C ALA A 194 -12.80 16.61 -5.29
N GLU A 195 -13.32 17.58 -4.52
CA GLU A 195 -12.55 18.75 -4.06
C GLU A 195 -11.33 18.34 -3.22
N LEU A 196 -11.55 17.51 -2.19
CA LEU A 196 -10.48 17.03 -1.31
C LEU A 196 -9.41 16.25 -2.08
N GLN A 197 -9.83 15.46 -3.07
CA GLN A 197 -8.91 14.72 -3.93
C GLN A 197 -8.07 15.65 -4.81
N ALA A 198 -8.67 16.71 -5.36
CA ALA A 198 -7.93 17.72 -6.12
C ALA A 198 -6.96 18.54 -5.24
N GLU A 199 -7.33 18.85 -4.00
CA GLU A 199 -6.42 19.48 -3.03
C GLU A 199 -5.24 18.57 -2.68
N TYR A 200 -5.51 17.28 -2.47
CA TYR A 200 -4.48 16.28 -2.22
C TYR A 200 -3.50 16.17 -3.39
N GLU A 201 -3.98 16.10 -4.63
CA GLU A 201 -3.14 16.05 -5.82
C GLU A 201 -2.25 17.29 -5.98
N LYS A 202 -2.80 18.49 -5.69
CA LYS A 202 -2.00 19.73 -5.66
C LYS A 202 -0.90 19.67 -4.61
N HIS A 203 -1.22 19.21 -3.40
CA HIS A 203 -0.24 19.10 -2.33
C HIS A 203 0.83 18.05 -2.65
N LYS A 204 0.46 16.91 -3.24
CA LYS A 204 1.39 15.88 -3.74
C LYS A 204 2.37 16.48 -4.76
N GLY A 205 1.88 17.21 -5.75
CA GLY A 205 2.73 17.88 -6.74
C GLY A 205 3.70 18.90 -6.12
N GLN A 206 3.27 19.66 -5.11
CA GLN A 206 4.15 20.59 -4.38
C GLN A 206 5.28 19.85 -3.65
N VAL A 207 4.97 18.72 -3.02
CA VAL A 207 5.96 17.88 -2.34
C VAL A 207 6.94 17.27 -3.34
N GLU A 208 6.48 16.79 -4.49
CA GLU A 208 7.33 16.26 -5.57
C GLU A 208 8.31 17.33 -6.08
N ILE A 209 7.82 18.55 -6.34
CA ILE A 209 8.68 19.69 -6.74
C ILE A 209 9.72 20.00 -5.67
N MET A 210 9.32 20.01 -4.39
CA MET A 210 10.25 20.25 -3.28
C MET A 210 11.32 19.16 -3.18
N LEU A 211 10.95 17.89 -3.39
CA LEU A 211 11.90 16.76 -3.41
C LEU A 211 12.89 16.88 -4.58
N GLU A 212 12.43 17.28 -5.76
CA GLU A 212 13.27 17.43 -6.94
C GLU A 212 14.29 18.58 -6.76
N GLN A 213 13.86 19.71 -6.21
CA GLN A 213 14.76 20.82 -5.83
C GLN A 213 15.79 20.40 -4.78
N LYS A 214 15.41 19.50 -3.86
CA LYS A 214 16.32 18.94 -2.85
C LYS A 214 17.35 18.00 -3.46
N LYS A 215 16.98 17.18 -4.45
CA LYS A 215 17.92 16.34 -5.23
C LYS A 215 18.92 17.21 -6.00
N GLU A 216 18.46 18.28 -6.66
CA GLU A 216 19.31 19.20 -7.41
C GLU A 216 20.32 19.93 -6.51
N SER A 217 19.89 20.37 -5.32
CA SER A 217 20.77 21.05 -4.36
C SER A 217 21.80 20.12 -3.74
N VAL A 218 21.44 18.86 -3.43
CA VAL A 218 22.40 17.82 -3.01
C VAL A 218 23.41 17.51 -4.12
N CYS A 219 22.96 17.45 -5.39
CA CYS A 219 23.84 17.22 -6.54
C CYS A 219 24.81 18.39 -6.77
N LYS A 220 24.37 19.64 -6.61
CA LYS A 220 25.24 20.83 -6.67
C LYS A 220 26.28 20.86 -5.55
N CYS A 221 25.92 20.46 -4.33
CA CYS A 221 26.85 20.40 -3.20
C CYS A 221 27.98 19.37 -3.42
N SER A 222 27.67 18.23 -4.05
CA SER A 222 28.65 17.19 -4.40
C SER A 222 29.67 17.62 -5.48
N LYS A 223 29.29 18.54 -6.39
CA LYS A 223 30.16 19.07 -7.45
C LYS A 223 31.14 20.13 -6.92
N ILE A 224 30.75 20.89 -5.89
CA ILE A 224 31.60 21.92 -5.28
C ILE A 224 32.71 21.28 -4.44
N GLY A 225 32.43 20.17 -3.74
CA GLY A 225 33.43 19.44 -2.94
C GLY A 225 34.55 18.75 -3.73
N LYS A 226 34.38 18.53 -5.05
CA LYS A 226 35.41 17.91 -5.92
C LYS A 226 36.37 18.92 -6.57
N ASN A 227 36.08 20.22 -6.51
CA ASN A 227 36.92 21.29 -7.09
C ASN A 227 37.85 21.97 -6.08
N VAL A 228 37.89 21.52 -4.82
CA VAL A 228 38.78 22.07 -3.76
C VAL A 228 39.98 21.15 -3.47
N PHE A 229 40.06 20.00 -4.13
CA PHE A 229 41.23 19.10 -4.13
C PHE A 229 41.70 18.86 -5.58
N SER A 230 42.26 19.88 -6.21
CA SER A 230 43.16 19.78 -7.37
C SER A 230 44.10 20.99 -7.37
#